data_AF-A0AAD5II26-F1
#
_entry.id   AF-A0AAD5II26-F1
#
_cell.length_a   1.000
_cell.length_b   1.000
_cell.length_c   1.000
_cell.angle_alpha   90.00
_cell.angle_beta   90.00
_cell.angle_gamma   90.00
#
_symmetry.space_group_name_H-M   'P 1'
#
loop_
_entity.id
_entity.type
_entity.pdbx_description
1 polymer ?
#
loop_
_entity_poly.entity_id
_entity_poly.type
_entity_poly.pdbx_seq_one_letter_code
_entity_poly.pdbx_strand_id
1 'polypeptide(L)'
;MKLLSTKATSNSHGQDSSYFLGWQEYEKNPYDEEKNPKGIIQMGLAENQLCFDLLESWLNKNPDAAGFKRDGQSLFRELALFQDYHGLPAFKKSLVEFMSEIRGNKVTFDPNNIVLLTGGATFANETLMFCLAEPGGAFLLPTPYYPGFDRDLK
;
A
#
# COMPACT_ATOMS: atom_id res chain seq x y z
N MET A 1 -7.56 -23.93 29.45
CA MET A 1 -7.36 -22.47 29.25
C MET A 1 -6.96 -22.25 27.80
N LYS A 2 -7.69 -21.44 27.03
CA LYS A 2 -7.16 -20.95 25.75
C LYS A 2 -6.13 -19.86 26.09
N LEU A 3 -4.85 -20.11 25.82
CA LEU A 3 -3.75 -19.19 26.12
C LEU A 3 -3.66 -18.01 25.12
N LEU A 4 -4.44 -18.05 24.05
CA LEU A 4 -4.37 -17.11 22.92
C LEU A 4 -5.73 -16.41 22.71
N SER A 5 -5.68 -15.20 22.15
CA SER A 5 -6.88 -14.41 21.83
C SER A 5 -7.73 -15.11 20.76
N THR A 6 -9.02 -14.74 20.68
CA THR A 6 -9.90 -15.25 19.62
C THR A 6 -9.35 -14.90 18.24
N LYS A 7 -8.88 -13.65 18.03
CA LYS A 7 -8.27 -13.23 16.75
C LYS A 7 -7.04 -14.08 16.37
N ALA A 8 -6.21 -14.47 17.34
CA ALA A 8 -5.02 -15.30 17.09
C ALA A 8 -5.34 -16.79 16.88
N THR A 9 -6.53 -17.25 17.28
CA THR A 9 -6.94 -18.67 17.19
C THR A 9 -8.00 -18.93 16.12
N SER A 10 -8.71 -17.91 15.67
CA SER A 10 -9.63 -17.99 14.54
C SER A 10 -8.85 -18.02 13.23
N ASN A 11 -9.20 -18.93 12.32
CA ASN A 11 -8.62 -19.01 10.97
C ASN A 11 -9.14 -17.87 10.05
N SER A 12 -9.12 -16.62 10.54
CA SER A 12 -9.68 -15.44 9.89
C SER A 12 -8.83 -14.92 8.73
N HIS A 13 -7.60 -15.43 8.56
CA HIS A 13 -6.72 -15.05 7.46
C HIS A 13 -7.17 -15.61 6.10
N GLY A 14 -7.99 -16.66 6.07
CA GLY A 14 -8.61 -17.17 4.84
C GLY A 14 -7.65 -17.81 3.85
N GLN A 15 -6.39 -18.08 4.22
CA GLN A 15 -5.37 -18.69 3.35
C GLN A 15 -5.76 -20.09 2.83
N ASP A 16 -6.67 -20.78 3.54
CA ASP A 16 -7.23 -22.08 3.13
C ASP A 16 -8.37 -21.96 2.10
N SER A 17 -8.64 -20.75 1.59
CA SER A 17 -9.68 -20.53 0.58
C SER A 17 -9.26 -21.07 -0.79
N SER A 18 -10.24 -21.56 -1.56
CA SER A 18 -10.03 -22.03 -2.94
C SER A 18 -9.45 -20.96 -3.86
N TYR A 19 -9.59 -19.67 -3.52
CA TYR A 19 -8.98 -18.55 -4.25
C TYR A 19 -7.44 -18.57 -4.25
N PHE A 20 -6.81 -19.22 -3.28
CA PHE A 20 -5.35 -19.30 -3.19
C PHE A 20 -4.75 -20.47 -3.96
N LEU A 21 -5.56 -21.39 -4.49
CA LEU A 21 -5.06 -22.57 -5.21
C LEU A 21 -4.19 -22.17 -6.41
N GLY A 22 -4.63 -21.19 -7.20
CA GLY A 22 -3.86 -20.70 -8.35
C GLY A 22 -2.51 -20.09 -7.94
N TRP A 23 -2.49 -19.36 -6.82
CA TRP A 23 -1.26 -18.79 -6.26
C TRP A 23 -0.30 -19.86 -5.76
N GLN A 24 -0.79 -20.87 -5.05
CA GLN A 24 0.03 -21.98 -4.56
C GLN A 24 0.64 -22.81 -5.70
N GLU A 25 -0.10 -23.04 -6.79
CA GLU A 25 0.42 -23.76 -7.95
C GLU A 25 1.44 -22.91 -8.72
N TYR A 26 1.20 -21.59 -8.86
CA TYR A 26 2.18 -20.66 -9.42
C TYR A 26 3.51 -20.69 -8.65
N GLU A 27 3.48 -20.62 -7.31
CA GLU A 27 4.71 -20.65 -6.50
C GLU A 27 5.52 -21.95 -6.68
N LYS A 28 4.86 -23.08 -6.94
CA LYS A 28 5.51 -24.37 -7.19
C LYS A 28 6.11 -24.49 -8.58
N ASN A 29 5.53 -23.81 -9.57
CA ASN A 29 5.92 -23.92 -10.97
C ASN A 29 5.86 -22.56 -11.69
N PRO A 30 6.69 -21.58 -11.30
CA PRO A 30 6.65 -20.24 -11.89
C PRO A 30 7.22 -20.28 -13.32
N TYR A 31 6.57 -19.55 -14.23
CA TYR A 31 7.09 -19.32 -15.57
C TYR A 31 8.40 -18.53 -15.53
N ASP A 32 9.37 -18.96 -16.35
CA ASP A 32 10.60 -18.23 -16.63
C ASP A 32 10.94 -18.47 -18.12
N GLU A 33 11.27 -17.40 -18.85
CA GLU A 33 11.46 -17.48 -20.31
C GLU A 33 12.57 -18.46 -20.72
N GLU A 34 13.65 -18.57 -19.92
CA GLU A 34 14.80 -19.42 -20.23
C GLU A 34 14.77 -20.73 -19.44
N LYS A 35 14.48 -20.66 -18.14
CA LYS A 35 14.62 -21.77 -17.19
C LYS A 35 13.36 -22.62 -17.11
N ASN A 36 12.18 -22.03 -17.34
CA ASN A 36 10.91 -22.75 -17.22
C ASN A 36 9.82 -22.18 -18.15
N PRO A 37 9.97 -22.31 -19.48
CA PRO A 37 9.03 -21.74 -20.43
C PRO A 37 7.64 -22.40 -20.42
N LYS A 38 7.48 -23.50 -19.66
CA LYS A 38 6.21 -24.21 -19.44
C LYS A 38 5.61 -23.96 -18.05
N GLY A 39 6.21 -23.08 -17.27
CA GLY A 39 5.66 -22.69 -15.97
C GLY A 39 4.37 -21.87 -16.09
N ILE A 40 3.77 -21.59 -14.95
CA ILE A 40 2.53 -20.81 -14.83
C ILE A 40 2.87 -19.33 -14.93
N ILE A 41 2.20 -18.63 -15.86
CA ILE A 41 2.35 -17.19 -16.03
C ILE A 41 1.48 -16.46 -15.02
N GLN A 42 2.07 -15.48 -14.33
CA GLN A 42 1.35 -14.73 -13.32
C GLN A 42 0.47 -13.64 -13.95
N MET A 43 -0.85 -13.81 -13.82
CA MET A 43 -1.85 -12.82 -14.24
C MET A 43 -2.85 -12.48 -13.12
N GLY A 44 -2.59 -12.97 -11.90
CA GLY A 44 -3.45 -12.77 -10.73
C GLY A 44 -3.04 -11.62 -9.80
N LEU A 45 -1.91 -10.96 -10.07
CA LEU A 45 -1.40 -9.84 -9.26
C LEU A 45 -1.62 -8.51 -9.98
N ALA A 46 -2.24 -7.56 -9.30
CA ALA A 46 -2.39 -6.19 -9.78
C ALA A 46 -1.14 -5.37 -9.45
N GLU A 47 -0.09 -5.53 -10.25
CA GLU A 47 1.17 -4.78 -10.14
C GLU A 47 1.42 -3.97 -11.43
N ASN A 48 1.97 -2.77 -11.30
CA ASN A 48 2.32 -1.93 -12.44
C ASN A 48 3.85 -1.83 -12.59
N GLN A 49 4.39 -2.52 -13.60
CA GLN A 49 5.82 -2.49 -13.94
C GLN A 49 6.12 -1.64 -15.19
N LEU A 50 5.11 -0.97 -15.77
CA LEU A 50 5.22 -0.33 -17.09
C LEU A 50 6.05 0.96 -17.11
N CYS A 51 6.22 1.61 -15.95
CA CYS A 51 6.78 2.97 -15.86
C CYS A 51 8.01 3.06 -14.94
N PHE A 52 8.67 1.94 -14.64
CA PHE A 52 9.85 1.95 -13.76
C PHE A 52 11.02 2.71 -14.37
N ASP A 53 11.19 2.63 -15.69
CA ASP A 53 12.20 3.35 -16.46
C ASP A 53 12.15 4.87 -16.23
N LEU A 54 10.96 5.45 -16.09
CA LEU A 54 10.76 6.87 -15.80
C LEU A 54 11.27 7.24 -14.41
N LEU A 55 10.97 6.42 -13.40
CA LEU A 55 11.39 6.64 -12.02
C LEU A 55 12.90 6.43 -11.86
N GLU A 56 13.47 5.38 -12.46
CA GLU A 56 14.91 5.12 -12.48
C GLU A 56 15.67 6.26 -13.16
N SER A 57 15.17 6.73 -14.31
CA SER A 57 15.74 7.88 -15.01
C SER A 57 15.70 9.16 -14.17
N TRP A 58 14.62 9.36 -13.41
CA TRP A 58 14.52 10.51 -12.50
C TRP A 58 15.50 10.39 -11.33
N LEU A 59 15.61 9.21 -10.71
CA LEU A 59 16.55 8.96 -9.60
C LEU A 59 18.00 9.19 -10.03
N ASN A 60 18.39 8.71 -11.21
CA ASN A 60 19.73 8.92 -11.75
C ASN A 60 20.08 10.40 -11.97
N LYS A 61 19.08 11.22 -12.33
CA LYS A 61 19.24 12.68 -12.49
C LYS A 61 19.18 13.44 -11.16
N ASN A 62 18.62 12.84 -10.11
CA ASN A 62 18.36 13.49 -8.81
C ASN A 62 18.93 12.65 -7.64
N PRO A 63 20.26 12.43 -7.57
CA PRO A 63 20.86 11.54 -6.57
C PRO A 63 20.72 12.04 -5.12
N ASP A 64 20.55 13.35 -4.93
CA ASP A 64 20.49 13.96 -3.59
C ASP A 64 19.28 13.49 -2.78
N ALA A 65 18.14 13.22 -3.43
CA ALA A 65 16.91 12.79 -2.77
C ALA A 65 17.08 11.45 -2.05
N ALA A 66 17.71 10.47 -2.71
CA ALA A 66 18.03 9.17 -2.10
C ALA A 66 19.30 9.23 -1.22
N GLY A 67 20.17 10.22 -1.46
CA GLY A 67 21.39 10.45 -0.68
C GLY A 67 21.17 11.13 0.69
N PHE A 68 19.92 11.36 1.11
CA PHE A 68 19.56 12.14 2.30
C PHE A 68 20.21 13.53 2.29
N LYS A 69 20.20 14.20 1.13
CA LYS A 69 20.77 15.53 0.96
C LYS A 69 19.74 16.54 0.48
N ARG A 70 19.93 17.79 0.89
CA ARG A 70 19.22 18.95 0.35
C ARG A 70 20.18 20.13 0.30
N ASP A 71 20.30 20.75 -0.88
CA ASP A 71 21.20 21.88 -1.12
C ASP A 71 22.65 21.61 -0.66
N GLY A 72 23.12 20.38 -0.86
CA GLY A 72 24.46 19.92 -0.46
C GLY A 72 24.64 19.59 1.03
N GLN A 73 23.61 19.74 1.86
CA GLN A 73 23.65 19.42 3.30
C GLN A 73 23.01 18.08 3.61
N SER A 74 23.51 17.37 4.63
CA SER A 74 22.93 16.11 5.08
C SER A 74 21.68 16.35 5.92
N LEU A 75 20.57 15.72 5.54
CA LEU A 75 19.29 15.71 6.25
C LEU A 75 19.10 14.47 7.12
N PHE A 76 20.09 13.58 7.19
CA PHE A 76 19.94 12.28 7.84
C PHE A 76 19.44 12.38 9.28
N ARG A 77 20.02 13.27 10.09
CA ARG A 77 19.63 13.44 11.50
C ARG A 77 18.20 13.97 11.65
N GLU A 78 17.80 14.91 10.81
CA GLU A 78 16.45 15.47 10.83
C GLU A 78 15.42 14.38 10.51
N LEU A 79 15.65 13.63 9.42
CA LEU A 79 14.76 12.54 9.00
C LEU A 79 14.75 11.37 9.97
N ALA A 80 15.90 11.01 10.56
CA ALA A 80 16.00 9.93 11.53
C ALA A 80 15.29 10.24 12.86
N LEU A 81 15.20 11.52 13.24
CA LEU A 81 14.50 11.95 14.45
C LEU A 81 13.03 12.29 14.21
N PHE A 82 12.62 12.42 12.94
CA PHE A 82 11.26 12.77 12.56
C PHE A 82 10.29 11.62 12.85
N GLN A 83 9.43 11.83 13.84
CA GLN A 83 8.41 10.86 14.27
C GLN A 83 7.03 11.50 14.45
N ASP A 84 6.84 12.70 13.89
CA ASP A 84 5.56 13.41 13.98
C ASP A 84 4.49 12.64 13.19
N TYR A 85 3.40 12.29 13.86
CA TYR A 85 2.28 11.56 13.28
C TYR A 85 1.53 12.37 12.23
N HIS A 86 1.69 13.70 12.19
CA HIS A 86 1.14 14.51 11.10
C HIS A 86 1.83 14.20 9.78
N GLY A 87 3.06 13.68 9.80
CA GLY A 87 3.88 13.40 8.63
C GLY A 87 4.64 14.63 8.12
N LEU A 88 5.62 14.40 7.24
CA LEU A 88 6.51 15.46 6.76
C LEU A 88 5.72 16.52 5.96
N PRO A 89 5.73 17.82 6.34
CA PRO A 89 4.91 18.84 5.69
C PRO A 89 5.18 18.99 4.19
N ALA A 90 6.46 18.91 3.78
CA ALA A 90 6.86 18.96 2.38
C ALA A 90 6.24 17.82 1.57
N PHE A 91 6.21 16.61 2.13
CA PHE A 91 5.64 15.44 1.46
C PHE A 91 4.13 15.55 1.33
N LYS A 92 3.43 16.01 2.37
CA LYS A 92 1.97 16.25 2.29
C LYS A 92 1.60 17.25 1.22
N LYS A 93 2.37 18.32 1.10
CA LYS A 93 2.18 19.34 0.06
C LYS A 93 2.31 18.72 -1.34
N SER A 94 3.40 18.00 -1.60
CA SER A 94 3.59 17.30 -2.88
C SER A 94 2.48 16.29 -3.17
N LEU A 95 1.99 15.59 -2.14
CA LEU A 95 0.90 14.63 -2.28
C LEU A 95 -0.43 15.28 -2.69
N VAL A 96 -0.83 16.39 -2.04
CA VAL A 96 -2.08 17.08 -2.42
C VAL A 96 -2.01 17.70 -3.81
N GLU A 97 -0.83 18.20 -4.20
CA GLU A 97 -0.57 18.70 -5.56
C GLU A 97 -0.71 17.56 -6.58
N PHE A 98 -0.09 16.41 -6.32
CA PHE A 98 -0.19 15.23 -7.18
C PHE A 98 -1.63 14.69 -7.29
N MET A 99 -2.38 14.64 -6.18
CA MET A 99 -3.79 14.24 -6.18
C MET A 99 -4.67 15.21 -7.00
N SER A 100 -4.34 16.51 -6.96
CA SER A 100 -5.03 17.54 -7.74
C SER A 100 -4.72 17.38 -9.23
N GLU A 101 -3.46 17.12 -9.57
CA GLU A 101 -2.99 16.87 -10.94
C GLU A 101 -3.69 15.65 -11.57
N ILE A 102 -3.78 14.53 -10.85
CA ILE A 102 -4.51 13.33 -11.29
C ILE A 102 -5.98 13.64 -11.62
N ARG A 103 -6.59 14.59 -10.90
CA ARG A 103 -7.98 15.03 -11.12
C ARG A 103 -8.09 16.15 -12.16
N GLY A 104 -7.01 16.46 -12.88
CA GLY A 104 -6.96 17.51 -13.89
C GLY A 104 -7.09 18.92 -13.28
N ASN A 105 -6.61 19.12 -12.05
CA ASN A 105 -6.66 20.37 -11.30
C ASN A 105 -8.07 20.96 -11.12
N LYS A 106 -9.10 20.11 -11.20
CA LYS A 106 -10.51 20.52 -11.01
C LYS A 106 -10.89 20.68 -9.54
N VAL A 107 -10.11 20.09 -8.64
CA VAL A 107 -10.31 20.14 -7.19
C VAL A 107 -8.95 20.30 -6.51
N THR A 108 -8.97 20.89 -5.33
CA THR A 108 -7.81 21.05 -4.46
C THR A 108 -8.07 20.36 -3.12
N PHE A 109 -6.99 20.06 -2.40
CA PHE A 109 -7.06 19.42 -1.09
C PHE A 109 -6.27 20.25 -0.08
N ASP A 110 -6.82 20.41 1.12
CA ASP A 110 -6.09 21.00 2.23
C ASP A 110 -5.12 19.96 2.81
N PRO A 111 -3.79 20.23 2.82
CA PRO A 111 -2.82 19.31 3.39
C PRO A 111 -3.08 19.03 4.88
N ASN A 112 -3.71 19.93 5.63
CA ASN A 112 -4.04 19.68 7.05
C ASN A 112 -5.07 18.56 7.23
N ASN A 113 -5.89 18.29 6.22
CA ASN A 113 -6.88 17.22 6.23
C ASN A 113 -6.32 15.88 5.72
N ILE A 114 -5.02 15.81 5.40
CA ILE A 114 -4.35 14.57 4.99
C ILE A 114 -3.61 13.97 6.19
N VAL A 115 -3.91 12.69 6.49
CA VAL A 115 -3.17 11.89 7.46
C VAL A 115 -2.41 10.80 6.70
N LEU A 116 -1.10 10.73 6.91
CA LEU A 116 -0.25 9.74 6.28
C LEU A 116 -0.15 8.49 7.15
N LEU A 117 -0.45 7.33 6.57
CA LEU A 117 -0.47 6.05 7.27
C LEU A 117 0.59 5.13 6.69
N THR A 118 1.43 4.57 7.55
CA THR A 118 2.61 3.78 7.17
C THR A 118 2.28 2.42 6.54
N GLY A 119 1.05 1.92 6.69
CA GLY A 119 0.58 0.64 6.14
C GLY A 119 -0.16 0.73 4.80
N GLY A 120 -0.03 1.85 4.09
CA GLY A 120 -0.68 2.06 2.78
C GLY A 120 -2.21 2.04 2.83
N ALA A 121 -2.83 1.71 1.70
CA ALA A 121 -4.29 1.66 1.58
C ALA A 121 -4.94 0.62 2.52
N THR A 122 -4.27 -0.50 2.77
CA THR A 122 -4.72 -1.56 3.69
C THR A 122 -5.00 -0.99 5.09
N PHE A 123 -4.01 -0.30 5.67
CA PHE A 123 -4.15 0.29 7.01
C PHE A 123 -5.08 1.50 7.02
N ALA A 124 -5.12 2.26 5.91
CA ALA A 124 -6.07 3.36 5.77
C ALA A 124 -7.52 2.88 5.80
N ASN A 125 -7.82 1.77 5.12
CA ASN A 125 -9.16 1.17 5.15
C ASN A 125 -9.52 0.71 6.58
N GLU A 126 -8.65 -0.05 7.24
CA GLU A 126 -8.88 -0.53 8.61
C GLU A 126 -9.08 0.64 9.60
N THR A 127 -8.21 1.65 9.55
CA THR A 127 -8.30 2.85 10.41
C THR A 127 -9.60 3.60 10.18
N LEU A 128 -10.02 3.76 8.91
CA LEU A 128 -11.26 4.42 8.57
C LEU A 128 -12.47 3.68 9.15
N MET A 129 -12.46 2.34 9.13
CA MET A 129 -13.52 1.54 9.75
C MET A 129 -13.57 1.76 11.27
N PHE A 130 -12.41 1.73 11.94
CA PHE A 130 -12.33 2.02 13.38
C PHE A 130 -12.83 3.41 13.75
N CYS A 131 -12.67 4.41 12.88
CA CYS A 131 -13.16 5.77 13.14
C CYS A 131 -14.66 5.95 12.86
N LEU A 132 -15.24 5.14 11.98
CA LEU A 132 -16.61 5.34 11.49
C LEU A 132 -17.64 4.35 12.06
N ALA A 133 -17.21 3.20 12.59
CA ALA A 133 -18.11 2.18 13.11
C ALA A 133 -17.56 1.49 14.36
N GLU A 134 -18.50 1.05 15.20
CA GLU A 134 -18.23 0.23 16.37
C GLU A 134 -18.37 -1.26 16.05
N PRO A 135 -17.83 -2.16 16.90
CA PRO A 135 -18.05 -3.60 16.76
C PRO A 135 -19.55 -3.94 16.66
N GLY A 136 -19.95 -4.57 15.55
CA GLY A 136 -21.35 -4.89 15.24
C GLY A 136 -22.02 -3.93 14.25
N GLY A 137 -21.36 -2.82 13.89
CA GLY A 137 -21.75 -1.98 12.75
C GLY A 137 -21.57 -2.69 11.41
N ALA A 138 -22.05 -2.06 10.33
CA ALA A 138 -21.97 -2.61 8.98
C ALA A 138 -21.68 -1.52 7.94
N PHE A 139 -20.98 -1.91 6.87
CA PHE A 139 -20.73 -1.08 5.69
C PHE A 139 -21.34 -1.74 4.45
N LEU A 140 -21.75 -0.92 3.48
CA LEU A 140 -22.26 -1.38 2.20
C LEU A 140 -21.11 -1.39 1.18
N LEU A 141 -20.85 -2.54 0.57
CA LEU A 141 -19.88 -2.70 -0.51
C LEU A 141 -20.60 -3.13 -1.80
N PRO A 142 -20.44 -2.38 -2.90
CA PRO A 142 -20.92 -2.81 -4.21
C PRO A 142 -20.20 -4.09 -4.67
N THR A 143 -20.93 -5.04 -5.26
CA THR A 143 -20.35 -6.27 -5.80
C THR A 143 -20.19 -6.19 -7.34
N PRO A 144 -19.09 -6.71 -7.92
CA PRO A 144 -17.90 -7.30 -7.28
C PRO A 144 -16.93 -6.24 -6.69
N TYR A 145 -16.19 -6.60 -5.64
CA TYR A 145 -15.23 -5.74 -4.95
C TYR A 145 -13.86 -6.39 -4.75
N TYR A 146 -12.89 -5.63 -4.23
CA TYR A 146 -11.55 -6.11 -3.90
C TYR A 146 -11.58 -7.15 -2.76
N PRO A 147 -11.19 -8.42 -2.99
CA PRO A 147 -11.37 -9.50 -2.00
C PRO A 147 -10.60 -9.29 -0.69
N GLY A 148 -9.55 -8.45 -0.67
CA GLY A 148 -8.85 -8.13 0.58
C GLY A 148 -9.71 -7.33 1.57
N PHE A 149 -10.81 -6.71 1.13
CA PHE A 149 -11.75 -6.04 2.04
C PHE A 149 -12.38 -6.99 3.07
N ASP A 150 -12.54 -8.28 2.75
CA ASP A 150 -13.07 -9.26 3.71
C ASP A 150 -12.12 -9.50 4.91
N ARG A 151 -10.85 -9.10 4.78
CA ARG A 151 -9.85 -9.10 5.86
C ARG A 151 -9.67 -7.70 6.44
N ASP A 152 -9.53 -6.70 5.59
CA ASP A 152 -9.14 -5.35 6.00
C ASP A 152 -10.28 -4.60 6.73
N LEU A 153 -11.54 -4.98 6.48
CA LEU A 153 -12.73 -4.32 7.06
C LEU A 153 -13.43 -5.15 8.15
N LYS A 154 -12.79 -6.21 8.66
CA LYS A 154 -13.44 -7.24 9.50
C LYS A 154 -13.01 -7.22 10.98
#